data_AF-A0A345RQP5-F1
#
_entry.id   AF-A0A345RQP5-F1
#
_cell.length_a   1.000
_cell.length_b   1.000
_cell.length_c   1.000
_cell.angle_alpha   90.00
_cell.angle_beta   90.00
_cell.angle_gamma   90.00
#
_symmetry.space_group_name_H-M   'P 1'
#
loop_
_entity.id
_entity.type
_entity.pdbx_description
1 polymer ?
#
loop_
_entity_poly.entity_id
_entity_poly.type
_entity_poly.pdbx_seq_one_letter_code
_entity_poly.pdbx_strand_id
1 'polypeptide(L)'
;MASEHIERFDTVATNVLKALHSKFPAAFHPTPNSIGLTDEEPVTVNGRREFSEEYDRLSTETKQALNFLIEEGFVHDRQYRIGPSHVITAKGLKALERIDPAFPAPALADM
;
A
#
# COMPACT_ATOMS: atom_id res chain seq x y z
N MET A 1 0.38 -22.59 -9.97
CA MET A 1 -0.25 -22.72 -8.65
C MET A 1 0.56 -21.99 -7.56
N ALA A 2 1.60 -22.57 -6.93
CA ALA A 2 2.30 -21.86 -5.84
C ALA A 2 3.08 -20.61 -6.29
N SER A 3 3.70 -20.61 -7.48
CA SER A 3 4.45 -19.45 -7.98
C SER A 3 3.54 -18.25 -8.32
N GLU A 4 2.38 -18.50 -8.93
CA GLU A 4 1.43 -17.45 -9.32
C GLU A 4 0.87 -16.69 -8.10
N HIS A 5 0.65 -17.38 -6.99
CA HIS A 5 0.20 -16.74 -5.74
C HIS A 5 1.29 -15.85 -5.13
N ILE A 6 2.56 -16.27 -5.21
CA ILE A 6 3.71 -15.48 -4.73
C ILE A 6 3.90 -14.23 -5.62
N GLU A 7 3.87 -14.40 -6.95
CA GLU A 7 3.97 -13.29 -7.90
C GLU A 7 2.85 -12.26 -7.73
N ARG A 8 1.62 -12.72 -7.49
CA ARG A 8 0.48 -11.85 -7.20
C ARG A 8 0.70 -11.07 -5.91
N PHE A 9 1.12 -11.74 -4.84
CA PHE A 9 1.39 -11.09 -3.56
C PHE A 9 2.50 -10.03 -3.69
N ASP A 10 3.62 -10.38 -4.33
CA ASP A 10 4.75 -9.47 -4.54
C ASP A 10 4.35 -8.24 -5.36
N THR A 11 3.48 -8.41 -6.35
CA THR A 11 2.91 -7.31 -7.14
C THR A 11 2.08 -6.37 -6.27
N VAL A 12 1.17 -6.91 -5.45
CA VAL A 12 0.33 -6.11 -4.56
C VAL A 12 1.18 -5.39 -3.51
N ALA A 13 2.15 -6.07 -2.90
CA ALA A 13 3.07 -5.47 -1.94
C ALA A 13 3.90 -4.33 -2.54
N THR A 14 4.41 -4.53 -3.76
CA THR A 14 5.14 -3.50 -4.50
C THR A 14 4.26 -2.28 -4.78
N ASN A 15 3.01 -2.49 -5.20
CA ASN A 15 2.07 -1.40 -5.46
C ASN A 15 1.70 -0.63 -4.18
N VAL A 16 1.57 -1.31 -3.03
CA VAL A 16 1.41 -0.66 -1.73
C VAL A 16 2.60 0.24 -1.41
N LEU A 17 3.84 -0.24 -1.60
CA LEU A 17 5.04 0.56 -1.37
C LEU A 17 5.11 1.78 -2.30
N LYS A 18 4.77 1.62 -3.58
CA LYS A 18 4.70 2.74 -4.56
C LYS A 18 3.68 3.80 -4.16
N ALA A 19 2.49 3.38 -3.75
CA ALA A 19 1.45 4.31 -3.30
C ALA A 19 1.89 5.08 -2.04
N LEU A 20 2.50 4.40 -1.07
CA LEU A 20 3.04 5.04 0.13
C LEU A 20 4.21 5.98 -0.19
N HIS A 21 5.11 5.61 -1.10
CA HIS A 21 6.21 6.46 -1.57
C HIS A 21 5.68 7.76 -2.19
N SER A 22 4.65 7.67 -3.04
CA SER A 22 4.04 8.85 -3.69
C SER A 22 3.45 9.88 -2.71
N LYS A 23 3.17 9.47 -1.47
CA LYS A 23 2.64 10.31 -0.40
C LYS A 23 3.68 10.66 0.65
N PHE A 24 4.87 10.06 0.61
CA PHE A 24 5.90 10.28 1.62
C PHE A 24 6.30 11.76 1.68
N PRO A 25 6.45 12.36 2.88
CA PRO A 25 6.41 11.74 4.21
C PRO A 25 5.02 11.69 4.87
N ALA A 26 3.95 12.05 4.15
CA ALA A 26 2.60 12.02 4.69
C ALA A 26 2.10 10.58 4.90
N ALA A 27 1.24 10.41 5.91
CA ALA A 27 0.54 9.14 6.11
C ALA A 27 -0.52 8.93 5.02
N PHE A 28 -0.73 7.67 4.66
CA PHE A 28 -1.69 7.27 3.65
C PHE A 28 -2.42 5.98 4.08
N HIS A 29 -3.60 5.73 3.50
CA HIS A 29 -4.34 4.48 3.71
C HIS A 29 -4.51 3.81 2.34
N PRO A 30 -3.65 2.84 2.00
CA PRO A 30 -3.75 2.13 0.73
C PRO A 30 -5.08 1.41 0.59
N THR A 31 -5.79 1.70 -0.49
CA THR A 31 -7.00 1.03 -0.97
C THR A 31 -6.73 0.38 -2.33
N PRO A 32 -7.51 -0.64 -2.74
CA PRO A 32 -7.37 -1.30 -4.05
C PRO A 32 -7.21 -0.34 -5.22
N ASN A 33 -8.03 0.71 -5.28
CA ASN A 33 -7.94 1.70 -6.35
C ASN A 33 -6.68 2.56 -6.26
N SER A 34 -6.29 3.00 -5.06
CA SER A 34 -5.09 3.82 -4.88
C SER A 34 -3.78 3.11 -5.21
N ILE A 35 -3.78 1.77 -5.15
CA ILE A 35 -2.63 0.94 -5.52
C ILE A 35 -2.77 0.35 -6.95
N GLY A 36 -3.76 0.82 -7.71
CA GLY A 36 -3.94 0.47 -9.13
C GLY A 36 -4.44 -0.96 -9.40
N LEU A 37 -5.14 -1.58 -8.46
CA LEU A 37 -5.76 -2.90 -8.68
C LEU A 37 -7.14 -2.83 -9.34
N THR A 38 -7.81 -1.68 -9.29
CA THR A 38 -9.14 -1.44 -9.87
C THR A 38 -9.36 0.07 -10.04
N ASP A 39 -10.22 0.47 -10.99
CA ASP A 39 -10.67 1.86 -11.14
C ASP A 39 -11.95 2.15 -10.33
N GLU A 40 -12.47 1.15 -9.62
CA GLU A 40 -13.68 1.30 -8.81
C GLU A 40 -13.46 2.28 -7.64
N GLU A 41 -14.35 3.27 -7.55
CA GLU A 41 -14.41 4.20 -6.42
C GLU A 41 -15.64 3.87 -5.54
N PRO A 42 -15.43 3.28 -4.34
CA PRO A 42 -16.54 2.98 -3.43
C PRO A 42 -17.34 4.24 -3.08
N VAL A 43 -18.65 4.17 -3.27
CA VAL A 43 -19.58 5.25 -2.95
C VAL A 43 -20.14 5.07 -1.54
N THR A 44 -20.42 6.18 -0.86
CA THR A 44 -21.10 6.13 0.45
C THR A 44 -22.58 6.38 0.25
N VAL A 45 -23.39 5.34 0.44
CA VAL A 45 -24.86 5.41 0.38
C VAL A 45 -25.40 5.16 1.78
N ASN A 46 -26.16 6.12 2.32
CA ASN A 46 -26.74 6.03 3.68
C ASN A 46 -25.70 5.71 4.79
N GLY A 47 -24.49 6.25 4.67
CA GLY A 47 -23.40 6.03 5.64
C GLY A 47 -22.73 4.66 5.54
N ARG A 48 -23.10 3.83 4.56
CA ARG A 48 -22.43 2.57 4.24
C ARG A 48 -21.63 2.73 2.97
N ARG A 49 -20.43 2.16 2.94
CA ARG A 49 -19.67 2.03 1.70
C ARG A 49 -20.28 0.91 0.88
N GLU A 50 -20.68 1.24 -0.35
CA GLU A 50 -21.09 0.28 -1.37
C GLU A 50 -19.93 0.10 -2.35
N PHE A 51 -19.62 -1.15 -2.64
CA PHE A 51 -18.56 -1.58 -3.56
C PHE A 51 -18.86 -3.01 -4.02
N SER A 52 -18.23 -3.42 -5.11
CA SER A 52 -18.39 -4.75 -5.69
C SER A 52 -17.75 -5.84 -4.83
N GLU A 53 -18.18 -7.09 -5.03
CA GLU A 53 -17.53 -8.26 -4.42
C GLU A 53 -16.06 -8.37 -4.83
N GLU A 54 -15.73 -7.94 -6.06
CA GLU A 54 -14.35 -7.90 -6.53
C GLU A 54 -13.52 -6.90 -5.73
N TYR A 55 -14.04 -5.70 -5.47
CA TYR A 55 -13.37 -4.71 -4.63
C TYR A 55 -13.11 -5.25 -3.22
N ASP A 56 -14.07 -5.98 -2.64
CA ASP A 56 -13.91 -6.58 -1.31
C ASP A 56 -12.77 -7.62 -1.29
N ARG A 57 -12.70 -8.46 -2.33
CA ARG A 57 -11.59 -9.41 -2.51
C ARG A 57 -10.25 -8.68 -2.64
N LEU A 58 -10.17 -7.68 -3.50
CA LEU A 58 -8.95 -6.88 -3.70
C LEU A 58 -8.54 -6.11 -2.42
N SER A 59 -9.53 -5.66 -1.64
CA SER A 59 -9.33 -5.01 -0.35
C SER A 59 -8.69 -5.97 0.65
N THR A 60 -9.14 -7.23 0.67
CA THR A 60 -8.53 -8.29 1.46
C THR A 60 -7.09 -8.57 1.04
N GLU A 61 -6.81 -8.69 -0.27
CA GLU A 61 -5.45 -8.84 -0.81
C GLU A 61 -4.54 -7.67 -0.40
N THR A 62 -5.03 -6.44 -0.56
CA THR A 62 -4.32 -5.20 -0.19
C THR A 62 -3.98 -5.19 1.30
N LYS A 63 -4.94 -5.56 2.16
CA LYS A 63 -4.76 -5.60 3.62
C LYS A 63 -3.75 -6.66 4.03
N GLN A 64 -3.77 -7.84 3.42
CA GLN A 64 -2.79 -8.90 3.70
C GLN A 64 -1.37 -8.47 3.35
N ALA A 65 -1.18 -7.88 2.15
CA ALA A 65 0.12 -7.35 1.75
C ALA A 65 0.59 -6.21 2.67
N LEU A 66 -0.30 -5.29 3.03
CA LEU A 66 0.02 -4.19 3.94
C LEU A 66 0.44 -4.70 5.33
N ASN A 67 -0.29 -5.66 5.89
CA ASN A 67 0.05 -6.25 7.19
C ASN A 67 1.43 -6.92 7.17
N PHE A 68 1.73 -7.70 6.14
CA PHE A 68 3.06 -8.29 5.97
C PHE A 68 4.15 -7.22 5.90
N LEU A 69 3.95 -6.14 5.13
CA LEU A 69 4.91 -5.04 5.02
C LEU A 69 5.13 -4.32 6.37
N ILE A 70 4.10 -4.26 7.23
CA ILE A 70 4.20 -3.74 8.60
C ILE A 70 5.02 -4.69 9.47
N GLU A 71 4.72 -5.98 9.45
CA GLU A 71 5.43 -7.02 10.21
C GLU A 71 6.92 -7.07 9.86
N GLU A 72 7.24 -6.93 8.58
CA GLU A 72 8.61 -6.87 8.07
C GLU A 72 9.29 -5.50 8.26
N GLY A 73 8.57 -4.50 8.78
CA GLY A 73 9.12 -3.17 9.07
C GLY A 73 9.40 -2.30 7.84
N PHE A 74 8.83 -2.64 6.68
CA PHE A 74 8.87 -1.79 5.48
C PHE A 74 7.87 -0.63 5.57
N VAL A 75 6.81 -0.80 6.35
CA VAL A 75 5.76 0.20 6.60
C VAL A 75 5.58 0.39 8.11
N HIS A 76 5.38 1.63 8.54
CA HIS A 76 5.04 1.97 9.91
C HIS A 76 3.54 2.31 9.99
N ASP A 77 2.83 1.63 10.90
CA ASP A 77 1.44 1.96 11.26
C ASP A 77 1.41 2.90 12.48
N ARG A 78 0.80 4.07 12.29
CA ARG A 78 0.60 5.10 13.32
C ARG A 78 -0.62 4.82 14.23
N GLN A 79 -1.34 3.72 14.00
CA GLN A 79 -2.46 3.24 14.81
C GLN A 79 -3.66 4.21 14.91
N TYR A 80 -3.85 5.06 13.91
CA TYR A 80 -5.06 5.90 13.86
C TYR A 80 -6.29 5.08 13.51
N ARG A 81 -7.34 5.21 14.33
CA ARG A 81 -8.63 4.54 14.10
C ARG A 81 -9.42 5.12 12.92
N ILE A 82 -9.21 6.40 12.61
CA ILE A 82 -9.89 7.11 11.53
C ILE A 82 -8.86 7.99 10.83
N GLY A 83 -8.75 7.86 9.50
CA GLY A 83 -7.85 8.65 8.66
C GLY A 83 -6.56 7.91 8.26
N PRO A 84 -5.64 8.61 7.56
CA PRO A 84 -4.40 8.01 7.06
C PRO A 84 -3.49 7.56 8.20
N SER A 85 -3.04 6.31 8.17
CA SER A 85 -2.28 5.70 9.28
C SER A 85 -0.92 5.11 8.89
N HIS A 86 -0.62 4.92 7.59
CA HIS A 86 0.58 4.18 7.18
C HIS A 86 1.61 5.09 6.51
N VAL A 87 2.88 4.90 6.85
CA VAL A 87 4.01 5.63 6.26
C VAL A 87 5.09 4.61 5.87
N ILE A 88 5.66 4.74 4.67
CA ILE A 88 6.79 3.90 4.26
C ILE A 88 8.04 4.23 5.09
N THR A 89 8.75 3.21 5.56
CA THR A 89 9.96 3.40 6.39
C THR A 89 11.20 3.59 5.51
N ALA A 90 12.33 3.96 6.11
CA ALA A 90 13.62 3.96 5.39
C ALA A 90 14.00 2.58 4.83
N LYS A 91 13.62 1.48 5.52
CA LYS A 91 13.80 0.11 5.02
C LYS A 91 12.93 -0.12 3.79
N GLY A 92 11.66 0.32 3.84
CA GLY A 92 10.71 0.26 2.73
C GLY A 92 11.18 1.05 1.51
N LEU A 93 11.65 2.29 1.69
CA LEU A 93 12.17 3.14 0.62
C LEU A 93 13.36 2.49 -0.10
N LYS A 94 14.33 1.97 0.66
CA LYS A 94 15.50 1.27 0.08
C LYS A 94 15.13 -0.04 -0.61
N ALA A 95 14.13 -0.77 -0.09
CA ALA A 95 13.64 -1.98 -0.73
C ALA A 95 12.94 -1.65 -2.04
N LEU A 96 12.08 -0.63 -2.05
CA LEU A 96 11.38 -0.18 -3.25
C LEU A 96 12.36 0.28 -4.33
N GLU A 97 13.37 1.07 -3.98
CA GLU A 97 14.40 1.51 -4.93
C GLU A 97 15.15 0.32 -5.57
N ARG A 98 15.39 -0.76 -4.82
CA ARG A 98 16.03 -1.98 -5.36
C ARG A 98 15.12 -2.77 -6.28
N ILE A 99 13.82 -2.79 -6.00
CA ILE A 99 12.81 -3.49 -6.80
C ILE A 99 12.48 -2.69 -8.06
N ASP A 100 12.36 -1.37 -7.92
CA ASP A 100 12.02 -0.43 -8.97
C ASP A 100 12.84 0.88 -8.82
N PRO A 101 13.97 0.98 -9.55
CA PRO A 101 14.86 2.14 -9.49
C PRO A 101 14.22 3.47 -9.90
N ALA A 102 13.01 3.46 -10.49
CA ALA A 102 12.25 4.69 -10.77
C ALA A 102 11.73 5.38 -9.49
N PHE A 103 11.79 4.70 -8.34
CA PHE A 103 11.35 5.19 -7.03
C PHE A 103 12.54 5.32 -6.07
N PRO A 104 13.46 6.28 -6.29
CA PRO A 104 14.63 6.44 -5.45
C PRO A 104 14.20 6.80 -4.01
N ALA A 105 14.97 6.32 -3.03
CA ALA A 105 14.84 6.85 -1.68
C ALA A 105 15.16 8.36 -1.71
N PRO A 106 14.33 9.22 -1.08
CA PRO A 106 14.64 10.64 -0.99
C PRO A 106 16.01 10.80 -0.32
N ALA A 107 16.93 11.46 -1.03
CA ALA A 107 18.19 11.85 -0.45
C ALA A 107 17.87 12.76 0.75
N LEU A 108 18.48 12.48 1.90
CA LEU A 108 18.58 13.49 2.94
C LEU A 108 19.38 14.62 2.30
N ALA A 109 18.70 15.66 1.80
CA ALA A 109 19.36 16.92 1.53
C ALA A 109 19.91 17.36 2.89
N ASP A 110 21.23 17.49 2.98
CA ASP A 110 21.93 17.91 4.19
C ASP A 110 21.17 19.10 4.82
N MET A 111 20.56 18.87 5.99
CA MET A 111 19.99 19.93 6.82
C MET A 111 21.11 20.64 7.57
#